data_AF-A0A6V7SQE8-F1
#
_entry.id   AF-A0A6V7SQE8-F1
#
_cell.length_a   1.000
_cell.length_b   1.000
_cell.length_c   1.000
_cell.angle_alpha   90.00
_cell.angle_beta   90.00
_cell.angle_gamma   90.00
#
_symmetry.space_group_name_H-M   'P 1'
#
loop_
_entity.id
_entity.type
_entity.pdbx_description
1 polymer ?
#
loop_
_entity_poly.entity_id
_entity_poly.type
_entity_poly.pdbx_seq_one_letter_code
_entity_poly.pdbx_strand_id
1 'polypeptide(L)'
;MASNKRKSKKLNLLKDQKFLTKKYVDMNDPIYDSEIEDENCFFTVVNAEEIEYSQKVNKMKSKMFEDLSILTFEEFEKKCDSLINNFFTSYNFKEFIENLKELNEKKYNDYLVLQLIKKSFDRDDECQINVSCLLNLLNITKLINQEQVHRAFEKILLSLDDIKLDCPSCYEIFLKYLRFSTLDNVIDKNYIFKLPTMFFDSLNIQDIDESSLGIENGKINGDISAFPDDGNMKEKKQDNLDDKPEDKGDDDMYEQNNEDVEEKKKTKDEIWKDTLYWLLELNIKEMENEKKEFKKKSRDFLCDFFNDGNIDEVIEFLNNTNSLFHYEFIRISIIESFSKNNICRKFISYLLDNLSETYYFKNDIIIAFIRIIGYIDDYEIDFPNSKEMICKFLLRCIYDDVLYPAFLSDIYKLHIGGVTGMMICNKTQQRVIDKKTKNLNNINYIWDEDDTYEKMKLKRKINNTLLEYFYLYIDEEEFYLYLDEFLPSYHDLCNYVVKKIFVLNVDINNDINLSLKLVKLLLNKNFISKKNIEEGIQEVLNSLRDIILDIPKYPEDLKKIITLLLENDYISNEVFENALKEIQTFNI
;
A
#
# COMPACT_ATOMS: atom_id res chain seq x y z
N MET A 1 -51.90 4.31 40.22
CA MET A 1 -51.68 2.89 40.58
C MET A 1 -51.37 1.95 39.39
N ALA A 2 -51.23 2.42 38.14
CA ALA A 2 -50.95 1.56 36.98
C ALA A 2 -49.44 1.31 36.69
N SER A 3 -48.53 2.12 37.24
CA SER A 3 -47.08 2.00 37.00
C SER A 3 -46.42 0.83 37.77
N ASN A 4 -46.90 0.54 38.99
CA ASN A 4 -46.34 -0.54 39.81
C ASN A 4 -46.73 -1.96 39.34
N LYS A 5 -47.83 -2.12 38.60
CA LYS A 5 -48.21 -3.42 38.03
C LYS A 5 -47.27 -3.87 36.90
N ARG A 6 -46.73 -2.96 36.08
CA ARG A 6 -45.79 -3.30 34.98
C ARG A 6 -44.40 -3.70 35.49
N LYS A 7 -43.88 -3.04 36.54
CA LYS A 7 -42.59 -3.44 37.15
C LYS A 7 -42.67 -4.82 37.82
N SER A 8 -43.78 -5.17 38.47
CA SER A 8 -43.94 -6.52 39.06
C SER A 8 -43.99 -7.64 38.03
N LYS A 9 -44.62 -7.42 36.86
CA LYS A 9 -44.65 -8.41 35.76
C LYS A 9 -43.25 -8.65 35.16
N LYS A 10 -42.44 -7.61 34.99
CA LYS A 10 -41.06 -7.74 34.46
C LYS A 10 -40.13 -8.46 35.44
N LEU A 11 -40.27 -8.20 36.75
CA LEU A 11 -39.47 -8.87 37.77
C LEU A 11 -39.86 -10.35 37.97
N ASN A 12 -41.15 -10.69 37.80
CA ASN A 12 -41.62 -12.08 37.85
C ASN A 12 -41.19 -12.87 36.61
N LEU A 13 -41.22 -12.29 35.40
CA LEU A 13 -40.69 -12.93 34.18
C LEU A 13 -39.19 -13.25 34.27
N LEU A 14 -38.40 -12.36 34.88
CA LEU A 14 -36.95 -12.59 35.12
C LEU A 14 -36.68 -13.65 36.20
N LYS A 15 -37.56 -13.77 37.20
CA LYS A 15 -37.48 -14.86 38.20
C LYS A 15 -37.92 -16.20 37.62
N ASP A 16 -38.96 -16.22 36.79
CA ASP A 16 -39.45 -17.44 36.13
C ASP A 16 -38.46 -17.95 35.07
N GLN A 17 -37.72 -17.07 34.38
CA GLN A 17 -36.62 -17.46 33.48
C GLN A 17 -35.40 -18.02 34.23
N LYS A 18 -35.18 -17.65 35.50
CA LYS A 18 -34.14 -18.24 36.34
C LYS A 18 -34.49 -19.63 36.89
N PHE A 19 -35.76 -20.04 36.79
CA PHE A 19 -36.26 -21.34 37.24
C PHE A 19 -36.88 -22.15 36.10
N LEU A 20 -36.36 -22.02 34.86
CA LEU A 20 -36.61 -23.02 33.83
C LEU A 20 -36.01 -24.36 34.32
N THR A 21 -36.88 -25.15 34.94
CA THR A 21 -36.71 -26.57 35.21
C THR A 21 -36.06 -27.23 34.00
N LYS A 22 -34.94 -27.92 34.22
CA LYS A 22 -34.32 -28.82 33.23
C LYS A 22 -35.44 -29.60 32.55
N LYS A 23 -35.72 -29.30 31.27
CA LYS A 23 -36.49 -30.21 30.43
C LYS A 23 -35.64 -31.45 30.29
N TYR A 24 -36.09 -32.55 30.89
CA TYR A 24 -35.53 -33.85 30.55
C TYR A 24 -35.86 -34.10 29.08
N VAL A 25 -34.83 -34.15 28.25
CA VAL A 25 -34.92 -34.44 26.83
C VAL A 25 -35.25 -35.94 26.69
N ASP A 26 -36.24 -36.26 25.87
CA ASP A 26 -36.62 -37.64 25.58
C ASP A 26 -35.55 -38.28 24.69
N MET A 27 -34.76 -39.18 25.27
CA MET A 27 -33.62 -39.86 24.61
C MET A 27 -34.05 -40.80 23.47
N ASN A 28 -35.34 -40.97 23.21
CA ASN A 28 -35.87 -41.83 22.14
C ASN A 28 -36.45 -41.05 20.95
N ASP A 29 -36.17 -39.75 20.81
CA ASP A 29 -36.55 -38.99 19.62
C ASP A 29 -35.67 -39.39 18.43
N PRO A 30 -36.21 -40.02 17.37
CA PRO A 30 -35.44 -40.50 16.22
C PRO A 30 -34.89 -39.38 15.33
N ILE A 31 -35.13 -38.10 15.65
CA ILE A 31 -34.55 -36.93 14.97
C ILE A 31 -33.42 -36.29 15.81
N TYR A 32 -33.14 -36.80 17.01
CA TYR A 32 -32.05 -36.29 17.85
C TYR A 32 -30.69 -36.80 17.35
N ASP A 33 -29.92 -35.90 16.73
CA ASP A 33 -28.53 -36.12 16.34
C ASP A 33 -27.60 -35.55 17.42
N SER A 34 -26.85 -36.41 18.10
CA SER A 34 -25.97 -36.04 19.21
C SER A 34 -24.68 -35.33 18.78
N GLU A 35 -24.48 -35.08 17.48
CA GLU A 35 -23.26 -34.45 16.94
C GLU A 35 -23.41 -32.95 16.63
N ILE A 36 -24.58 -32.34 16.92
CA ILE A 36 -24.80 -30.89 16.73
C ILE A 36 -24.99 -30.21 18.09
N GLU A 37 -23.94 -30.20 18.90
CA GLU A 37 -23.80 -29.23 19.98
C GLU A 37 -22.67 -28.26 19.60
N ASP A 38 -23.03 -27.19 18.90
CA ASP A 38 -22.19 -25.98 18.81
C ASP A 38 -22.07 -25.37 20.22
N GLU A 39 -21.00 -25.69 20.94
CA GLU A 39 -20.67 -25.19 22.28
C GLU A 39 -20.39 -23.67 22.36
N ASN A 40 -20.69 -22.86 21.35
CA ASN A 40 -20.36 -21.42 21.34
C ASN A 40 -21.51 -20.47 20.96
N CYS A 41 -22.71 -20.66 21.53
CA CYS A 41 -23.74 -19.63 21.50
C CYS A 41 -23.50 -18.55 22.57
N PHE A 42 -22.61 -17.59 22.29
CA PHE A 42 -22.53 -16.34 23.05
C PHE A 42 -23.76 -15.48 22.77
N PHE A 43 -24.67 -15.36 23.73
CA PHE A 43 -25.78 -14.40 23.64
C PHE A 43 -25.23 -12.98 23.84
N THR A 44 -25.09 -12.22 22.75
CA THR A 44 -24.85 -10.78 22.83
C THR A 44 -26.17 -10.09 23.16
N VAL A 45 -26.19 -9.25 24.21
CA VAL A 45 -27.34 -8.40 24.52
C VAL A 45 -27.38 -7.28 23.48
N VAL A 46 -28.14 -7.52 22.42
CA VAL A 46 -28.34 -6.56 21.36
C VAL A 46 -29.27 -5.45 21.86
N ASN A 47 -28.75 -4.22 21.98
CA ASN A 47 -29.57 -3.06 22.32
C ASN A 47 -30.43 -2.68 21.10
N ALA A 48 -31.71 -3.04 21.15
CA ALA A 48 -32.65 -2.82 20.06
C ALA A 48 -32.75 -1.33 19.65
N GLU A 49 -32.54 -0.40 20.59
CA GLU A 49 -32.60 1.04 20.34
C GLU A 49 -31.40 1.53 19.51
N GLU A 50 -30.20 1.00 19.77
CA GLU A 50 -28.99 1.31 18.98
C GLU A 50 -29.05 0.73 17.57
N ILE A 51 -29.57 -0.49 17.42
CA ILE A 51 -29.81 -1.08 16.10
C ILE A 51 -30.83 -0.25 15.32
N GLU A 52 -31.94 0.13 15.94
CA GLU A 52 -32.98 0.91 15.26
C GLU A 52 -32.46 2.31 14.86
N TYR A 53 -31.64 2.95 15.70
CA TYR A 53 -30.96 4.20 15.38
C TYR A 53 -29.98 4.03 14.22
N SER A 54 -29.10 3.03 14.27
CA SER A 54 -28.13 2.75 13.22
C SER A 54 -28.80 2.40 11.89
N GLN A 55 -29.91 1.65 11.93
CA GLN A 55 -30.75 1.36 10.77
C GLN A 55 -31.42 2.62 10.21
N LYS A 56 -31.94 3.52 11.06
CA LYS A 56 -32.49 4.82 10.63
C LYS A 56 -31.42 5.71 9.99
N VAL A 57 -30.23 5.79 10.58
CA VAL A 57 -29.10 6.55 10.03
C VAL A 57 -28.66 5.96 8.69
N ASN A 58 -28.55 4.64 8.57
CA ASN A 58 -28.21 3.98 7.30
C ASN A 58 -29.29 4.21 6.25
N LYS A 59 -30.57 4.14 6.62
CA LYS A 59 -31.68 4.40 5.70
C LYS A 59 -31.72 5.86 5.25
N MET A 60 -31.40 6.81 6.13
CA MET A 60 -31.24 8.22 5.77
C MET A 60 -30.02 8.47 4.89
N LYS A 61 -28.87 7.83 5.18
CA LYS A 61 -27.68 7.87 4.32
C LYS A 61 -27.99 7.33 2.94
N SER A 62 -28.57 6.13 2.84
CA SER A 62 -28.97 5.53 1.56
C SER A 62 -29.92 6.44 0.79
N LYS A 63 -30.88 7.08 1.47
CA LYS A 63 -31.82 8.01 0.84
C LYS A 63 -31.16 9.33 0.39
N MET A 64 -30.22 9.86 1.17
CA MET A 64 -29.39 11.01 0.77
C MET A 64 -28.45 10.68 -0.40
N PHE A 65 -28.00 9.42 -0.50
CA PHE A 65 -27.21 8.93 -1.63
C PHE A 65 -28.07 8.61 -2.87
N GLU A 66 -29.36 8.30 -2.71
CA GLU A 66 -30.33 8.19 -3.82
C GLU A 66 -30.70 9.57 -4.42
N ASP A 67 -30.73 10.62 -3.59
CA ASP A 67 -31.04 11.99 -4.03
C ASP A 67 -29.86 12.70 -4.75
N LEU A 68 -28.64 12.14 -4.67
CA LEU A 68 -27.56 12.42 -5.61
C LEU A 68 -27.66 11.39 -6.73
N SER A 69 -27.98 11.77 -7.96
CA SER A 69 -27.92 10.85 -9.10
C SER A 69 -26.47 10.41 -9.35
N ILE A 70 -26.01 9.36 -8.67
CA ILE A 70 -24.69 8.77 -8.88
C ILE A 70 -24.80 7.90 -10.12
N LEU A 71 -24.08 8.27 -11.18
CA LEU A 71 -23.98 7.43 -12.36
C LEU A 71 -23.36 6.09 -11.95
N THR A 72 -24.01 5.00 -12.31
CA THR A 72 -23.42 3.67 -12.09
C THR A 72 -22.16 3.53 -12.96
N PHE A 73 -21.24 2.65 -12.56
CA PHE A 73 -20.02 2.42 -13.36
C PHE A 73 -20.36 1.92 -14.77
N GLU A 74 -21.33 1.01 -14.91
CA GLU A 74 -21.79 0.50 -16.20
C GLU A 74 -22.38 1.60 -17.12
N GLU A 75 -23.09 2.57 -16.56
CA GLU A 75 -23.57 3.72 -17.31
C GLU A 75 -22.43 4.67 -17.69
N PHE A 76 -21.44 4.83 -16.81
CA PHE A 76 -20.23 5.59 -17.13
C PHE A 76 -19.46 4.95 -18.28
N GLU A 77 -19.26 3.63 -18.29
CA GLU A 77 -18.56 2.93 -19.37
C GLU A 77 -19.19 3.20 -20.74
N LYS A 78 -20.53 3.11 -20.85
CA LYS A 78 -21.24 3.38 -22.11
C LYS A 78 -21.11 4.83 -22.57
N LYS A 79 -21.20 5.78 -21.64
CA LYS A 79 -21.05 7.22 -21.95
C LYS A 79 -19.60 7.55 -22.30
N CYS A 80 -18.65 6.96 -21.59
CA CYS A 80 -17.21 7.06 -21.83
C CYS A 80 -16.86 6.58 -23.24
N ASP A 81 -17.37 5.42 -23.65
CA ASP A 81 -17.16 4.90 -25.00
C ASP A 81 -17.69 5.83 -26.09
N SER A 82 -18.89 6.38 -25.90
CA SER A 82 -19.49 7.34 -26.83
C SER A 82 -18.65 8.61 -26.94
N LEU A 83 -18.19 9.12 -25.79
CA LEU A 83 -17.38 10.33 -25.68
C LEU A 83 -16.00 10.17 -26.34
N ILE A 84 -15.35 9.02 -26.18
CA ILE A 84 -14.08 8.69 -26.86
C ILE A 84 -14.28 8.56 -28.38
N ASN A 85 -15.30 7.84 -28.82
CA ASN A 85 -15.56 7.64 -30.26
C ASN A 85 -15.87 8.96 -30.98
N ASN A 86 -16.63 9.86 -30.34
CA ASN A 86 -16.90 11.19 -30.87
C ASN A 86 -15.60 11.99 -31.01
N PHE A 87 -14.73 11.96 -30.00
CA PHE A 87 -13.44 12.64 -30.06
C PHE A 87 -12.52 12.08 -31.14
N PHE A 88 -12.46 10.76 -31.34
CA PHE A 88 -11.68 10.18 -32.43
C PHE A 88 -12.22 10.51 -33.83
N THR A 89 -13.48 10.96 -33.92
CA THR A 89 -14.08 11.38 -35.19
C THR A 89 -13.86 12.87 -35.45
N SER A 90 -13.91 13.71 -34.42
CA SER A 90 -13.92 15.18 -34.56
C SER A 90 -12.64 15.88 -34.11
N TYR A 91 -11.81 15.23 -33.28
CA TYR A 91 -10.70 15.82 -32.54
C TYR A 91 -11.06 17.14 -31.81
N ASN A 92 -12.33 17.30 -31.42
CA ASN A 92 -12.81 18.50 -30.75
C ASN A 92 -12.54 18.46 -29.25
N PHE A 93 -11.40 19.01 -28.83
CA PHE A 93 -10.98 19.08 -27.43
C PHE A 93 -11.99 19.81 -26.52
N LYS A 94 -12.60 20.90 -27.01
CA LYS A 94 -13.52 21.72 -26.22
C LYS A 94 -14.80 20.96 -25.91
N GLU A 95 -15.39 20.35 -26.93
CA GLU A 95 -16.61 19.54 -26.78
C GLU A 95 -16.36 18.34 -25.85
N PHE A 96 -15.22 17.66 -25.99
CA PHE A 96 -14.86 16.57 -25.08
C PHE A 96 -14.82 17.02 -23.61
N ILE A 97 -14.20 18.17 -23.33
CA ILE A 97 -14.07 18.73 -21.99
C ILE A 97 -15.42 19.16 -21.41
N GLU A 98 -16.27 19.79 -22.23
CA GLU A 98 -17.63 20.18 -21.82
C GLU A 98 -18.46 18.93 -21.49
N ASN A 99 -18.46 17.93 -22.37
CA ASN A 99 -19.18 16.67 -22.14
C ASN A 99 -18.65 15.92 -20.91
N LEU A 100 -17.33 15.90 -20.68
CA LEU A 100 -16.74 15.26 -19.50
C LEU A 100 -17.12 16.00 -18.20
N LYS A 101 -17.18 17.33 -18.23
CA LYS A 101 -17.65 18.13 -17.09
C LYS A 101 -19.12 17.88 -16.78
N GLU A 102 -19.95 17.71 -17.81
CA GLU A 102 -21.36 17.35 -17.66
C GLU A 102 -21.57 15.97 -17.04
N LEU A 103 -20.68 15.00 -17.33
CA LEU A 103 -20.71 13.69 -16.67
C LEU A 103 -20.50 13.81 -15.16
N ASN A 104 -19.67 14.74 -14.69
CA ASN A 104 -19.41 15.05 -13.28
C ASN A 104 -18.98 13.85 -12.39
N GLU A 105 -18.34 12.84 -12.97
CA GLU A 105 -17.98 11.58 -12.28
C GLU A 105 -16.47 11.37 -12.19
N LYS A 106 -15.79 12.27 -11.46
CA LYS A 106 -14.32 12.26 -11.38
C LYS A 106 -13.71 10.93 -10.91
N LYS A 107 -14.43 10.16 -10.09
CA LYS A 107 -13.98 8.86 -9.54
C LYS A 107 -13.75 7.76 -10.59
N TYR A 108 -14.19 7.96 -11.83
CA TYR A 108 -14.04 7.00 -12.92
C TYR A 108 -13.08 7.49 -14.03
N ASN A 109 -12.44 8.65 -13.83
CA ASN A 109 -11.60 9.23 -14.87
C ASN A 109 -10.30 8.45 -15.15
N ASP A 110 -9.86 7.59 -14.22
CA ASP A 110 -8.79 6.62 -14.49
C ASP A 110 -9.21 5.60 -15.56
N TYR A 111 -10.47 5.14 -15.54
CA TYR A 111 -11.03 4.30 -16.60
C TYR A 111 -11.12 5.06 -17.93
N LEU A 112 -11.50 6.34 -17.93
CA LEU A 112 -11.51 7.17 -19.15
C LEU A 112 -10.11 7.26 -19.77
N VAL A 113 -9.09 7.57 -18.96
CA VAL A 113 -7.68 7.64 -19.42
C VAL A 113 -7.23 6.30 -19.99
N LEU A 114 -7.53 5.21 -19.28
CA LEU A 114 -7.25 3.84 -19.73
C LEU A 114 -7.86 3.58 -21.12
N GLN A 115 -9.14 3.90 -21.32
CA GLN A 115 -9.83 3.63 -22.57
C GLN A 115 -9.38 4.55 -23.71
N LEU A 116 -9.10 5.83 -23.43
CA LEU A 116 -8.54 6.77 -24.42
C LEU A 116 -7.24 6.23 -25.01
N ILE A 117 -6.33 5.78 -24.15
CA ILE A 117 -5.03 5.26 -24.58
C ILE A 117 -5.21 3.89 -25.22
N LYS A 118 -5.93 2.94 -24.61
CA LYS A 118 -6.07 1.59 -25.20
C LYS A 118 -6.71 1.61 -26.58
N LYS A 119 -7.74 2.43 -26.81
CA LYS A 119 -8.44 2.49 -28.09
C LYS A 119 -7.70 3.26 -29.19
N SER A 120 -6.61 3.96 -28.85
CA SER A 120 -5.76 4.63 -29.83
C SER A 120 -4.64 3.74 -30.38
N PHE A 121 -4.37 2.57 -29.78
CA PHE A 121 -3.27 1.68 -30.21
C PHE A 121 -3.45 1.16 -31.63
N ASP A 122 -4.70 0.91 -32.04
CA ASP A 122 -5.04 0.44 -33.40
C ASP A 122 -5.38 1.60 -34.36
N ARG A 123 -5.11 2.84 -33.94
CA ARG A 123 -5.37 4.07 -34.72
C ARG A 123 -4.06 4.63 -35.28
N ASP A 124 -4.20 5.59 -36.17
CA ASP A 124 -3.08 6.32 -36.78
C ASP A 124 -2.33 7.21 -35.77
N ASP A 125 -1.11 7.60 -36.15
CA ASP A 125 -0.23 8.39 -35.27
C ASP A 125 -0.86 9.77 -34.93
N GLU A 126 -1.66 10.35 -35.82
CA GLU A 126 -2.40 11.59 -35.58
C GLU A 126 -3.39 11.44 -34.42
N CYS A 127 -4.16 10.35 -34.39
CA CYS A 127 -5.03 10.03 -33.27
C CYS A 127 -4.23 9.91 -31.96
N GLN A 128 -3.08 9.25 -32.02
CA GLN A 128 -2.24 9.02 -30.84
C GLN A 128 -1.67 10.33 -30.25
N ILE A 129 -1.23 11.24 -31.12
CA ILE A 129 -0.78 12.59 -30.76
C ILE A 129 -1.93 13.39 -30.14
N ASN A 130 -3.11 13.38 -30.78
CA ASN A 130 -4.29 14.09 -30.27
C ASN A 130 -4.72 13.58 -28.89
N VAL A 131 -4.61 12.27 -28.63
CA VAL A 131 -4.83 11.71 -27.28
C VAL A 131 -3.80 12.23 -26.29
N SER A 132 -2.51 12.29 -26.66
CA SER A 132 -1.47 12.85 -25.78
C SER A 132 -1.76 14.32 -25.42
N CYS A 133 -2.10 15.15 -26.42
CA CYS A 133 -2.51 16.53 -26.20
C CYS A 133 -3.76 16.64 -25.32
N LEU A 134 -4.72 15.75 -25.50
CA LEU A 134 -5.94 15.73 -24.69
C LEU A 134 -5.62 15.40 -23.22
N LEU A 135 -4.75 14.42 -22.96
CA LEU A 135 -4.32 14.09 -21.60
C LEU A 135 -3.68 15.29 -20.90
N ASN A 136 -2.79 16.01 -21.58
CA ASN A 136 -2.20 17.24 -21.07
C ASN A 136 -3.29 18.28 -20.74
N LEU A 137 -4.21 18.53 -21.66
CA LEU A 137 -5.29 19.50 -21.46
C LEU A 137 -6.23 19.10 -20.30
N LEU A 138 -6.55 17.81 -20.16
CA LEU A 138 -7.33 17.28 -19.04
C LEU A 138 -6.60 17.45 -17.70
N ASN A 139 -5.26 17.31 -17.69
CA ASN A 139 -4.43 17.53 -16.51
C ASN A 139 -4.40 19.02 -16.13
N ILE A 140 -4.15 19.92 -17.09
CA ILE A 140 -4.16 21.38 -16.88
C ILE A 140 -5.52 21.85 -16.36
N THR A 141 -6.61 21.32 -16.92
CA THR A 141 -7.98 21.64 -16.48
C THR A 141 -8.41 20.96 -15.19
N LYS A 142 -7.53 20.16 -14.56
CA LYS A 142 -7.78 19.41 -13.31
C LYS A 142 -9.00 18.50 -13.39
N LEU A 143 -9.26 17.96 -14.58
CA LEU A 143 -10.29 16.93 -14.80
C LEU A 143 -9.74 15.55 -14.51
N ILE A 144 -8.46 15.31 -14.75
CA ILE A 144 -7.72 14.13 -14.30
C ILE A 144 -6.64 14.53 -13.31
N ASN A 145 -6.15 13.56 -12.53
CA ASN A 145 -4.99 13.74 -11.65
C ASN A 145 -3.90 12.71 -11.97
N GLN A 146 -2.69 12.94 -11.46
CA GLN A 146 -1.53 12.08 -11.72
C GLN A 146 -1.74 10.64 -11.24
N GLU A 147 -2.43 10.43 -10.12
CA GLU A 147 -2.72 9.09 -9.59
C GLU A 147 -3.63 8.29 -10.52
N GLN A 148 -4.62 8.95 -11.13
CA GLN A 148 -5.52 8.33 -12.11
C GLN A 148 -4.79 7.92 -13.37
N VAL A 149 -3.91 8.80 -13.88
CA VAL A 149 -3.07 8.48 -15.03
C VAL A 149 -2.12 7.34 -14.69
N HIS A 150 -1.48 7.38 -13.52
CA HIS A 150 -0.59 6.31 -13.06
C HIS A 150 -1.31 4.96 -12.99
N ARG A 151 -2.51 4.88 -12.42
CA ARG A 151 -3.30 3.63 -12.39
C ARG A 151 -3.70 3.14 -13.79
N ALA A 152 -4.07 4.05 -14.68
CA ALA A 152 -4.36 3.71 -16.08
C ALA A 152 -3.12 3.14 -16.77
N PHE A 153 -1.95 3.77 -16.58
CA PHE A 153 -0.67 3.31 -17.13
C PHE A 153 -0.28 1.93 -16.58
N GLU A 154 -0.39 1.69 -15.27
CA GLU A 154 -0.14 0.36 -14.71
C GLU A 154 -1.09 -0.69 -15.29
N LYS A 155 -2.38 -0.37 -15.49
CA LYS A 155 -3.30 -1.31 -16.13
C LYS A 155 -2.95 -1.58 -17.59
N ILE A 156 -2.53 -0.57 -18.36
CA ILE A 156 -2.08 -0.75 -19.75
C ILE A 156 -0.85 -1.63 -19.78
N LEU A 157 0.15 -1.32 -18.94
CA LEU A 157 1.39 -2.07 -18.79
C LEU A 157 1.12 -3.57 -18.53
N LEU A 158 0.21 -3.88 -17.59
CA LEU A 158 -0.20 -5.25 -17.28
C LEU A 158 -0.96 -5.95 -18.41
N SER A 159 -1.43 -5.20 -19.42
CA SER A 159 -2.18 -5.74 -20.57
C SER A 159 -1.37 -5.67 -21.87
N LEU A 160 -0.10 -5.24 -21.86
CA LEU A 160 0.67 -5.02 -23.08
C LEU A 160 0.92 -6.29 -23.87
N ASP A 161 1.15 -7.42 -23.20
CA ASP A 161 1.34 -8.72 -23.87
C ASP A 161 0.07 -9.15 -24.63
N ASP A 162 -1.11 -8.92 -24.04
CA ASP A 162 -2.39 -9.17 -24.72
C ASP A 162 -2.59 -8.20 -25.89
N ILE A 163 -2.33 -6.91 -25.67
CA ILE A 163 -2.48 -5.87 -26.71
C ILE A 163 -1.51 -6.12 -27.87
N LYS A 164 -0.32 -6.70 -27.60
CA LYS A 164 0.68 -7.03 -28.63
C LYS A 164 0.15 -7.99 -29.68
N LEU A 165 -0.81 -8.85 -29.31
CA LEU A 165 -1.44 -9.80 -30.24
C LEU A 165 -2.20 -9.07 -31.35
N ASP A 166 -2.82 -7.94 -31.02
CA ASP A 166 -3.60 -7.11 -31.96
C ASP A 166 -2.74 -6.00 -32.58
N CYS A 167 -1.82 -5.40 -31.79
CA CYS A 167 -0.94 -4.31 -32.20
C CYS A 167 0.53 -4.61 -31.84
N PRO A 168 1.35 -5.10 -32.79
CA PRO A 168 2.74 -5.48 -32.53
C PRO A 168 3.64 -4.35 -32.00
N SER A 169 3.32 -3.09 -32.35
CA SER A 169 4.06 -1.89 -31.93
C SER A 169 3.58 -1.30 -30.59
N CYS A 170 2.76 -2.02 -29.83
CA CYS A 170 2.14 -1.53 -28.59
C CYS A 170 3.16 -1.00 -27.55
N TYR A 171 4.34 -1.62 -27.43
CA TYR A 171 5.39 -1.19 -26.52
C TYR A 171 5.99 0.17 -26.93
N GLU A 172 6.21 0.38 -28.23
CA GLU A 172 6.70 1.65 -28.76
C GLU A 172 5.68 2.77 -28.55
N ILE A 173 4.40 2.48 -28.84
CA ILE A 173 3.29 3.42 -28.65
C ILE A 173 3.14 3.79 -27.18
N PHE A 174 3.16 2.80 -26.28
CA PHE A 174 3.12 3.05 -24.84
C PHE A 174 4.30 3.90 -24.36
N LEU A 175 5.51 3.65 -24.87
CA LEU A 175 6.68 4.43 -24.52
C LEU A 175 6.58 5.88 -25.01
N LYS A 176 6.02 6.12 -26.21
CA LYS A 176 5.74 7.49 -26.69
C LYS A 176 4.75 8.20 -25.78
N TYR A 177 3.65 7.54 -25.40
CA TYR A 177 2.69 8.10 -24.43
C TYR A 177 3.34 8.44 -23.09
N LEU A 178 4.22 7.56 -22.60
CA LEU A 178 4.96 7.81 -21.37
C LEU A 178 5.86 9.04 -21.51
N ARG A 179 6.63 9.14 -22.59
CA ARG A 179 7.50 10.29 -22.84
C ARG A 179 6.71 11.60 -22.89
N PHE A 180 5.64 11.66 -23.67
CA PHE A 180 4.81 12.87 -23.76
C PHE A 180 4.18 13.22 -22.41
N SER A 181 3.66 12.21 -21.68
CA SER A 181 3.09 12.43 -20.36
C SER A 181 4.13 12.92 -19.34
N THR A 182 5.40 12.51 -19.47
CA THR A 182 6.50 13.02 -18.65
C THR A 182 6.86 14.45 -19.02
N LEU A 183 6.97 14.77 -20.32
CA LEU A 183 7.22 16.15 -20.80
C LEU A 183 6.14 17.13 -20.32
N ASP A 184 4.88 16.69 -20.37
CA ASP A 184 3.72 17.46 -19.97
C ASP A 184 3.48 17.47 -18.44
N ASN A 185 4.35 16.84 -17.65
CA ASN A 185 4.21 16.66 -16.20
C ASN A 185 2.86 16.04 -15.76
N VAL A 186 2.27 15.22 -16.64
CA VAL A 186 1.06 14.43 -16.40
C VAL A 186 1.39 13.21 -15.53
N ILE A 187 2.61 12.69 -15.65
CA ILE A 187 3.13 11.60 -14.80
C ILE A 187 4.52 11.96 -14.26
N ASP A 188 4.88 11.39 -13.12
CA ASP A 188 6.20 11.58 -12.52
C ASP A 188 7.32 11.09 -13.45
N LYS A 189 8.39 11.88 -13.58
CA LYS A 189 9.53 11.57 -14.44
C LYS A 189 10.24 10.26 -14.08
N ASN A 190 10.12 9.81 -12.83
CA ASN A 190 10.77 8.58 -12.39
C ASN A 190 9.93 7.33 -12.65
N TYR A 191 8.69 7.47 -13.14
CA TYR A 191 7.80 6.34 -13.43
C TYR A 191 8.45 5.34 -14.41
N ILE A 192 9.22 5.83 -15.39
CA ILE A 192 9.93 4.99 -16.35
C ILE A 192 10.87 3.97 -15.68
N PHE A 193 11.57 4.35 -14.62
CA PHE A 193 12.47 3.45 -13.89
C PHE A 193 11.71 2.36 -13.12
N LYS A 194 10.41 2.60 -12.87
CA LYS A 194 9.53 1.62 -12.25
C LYS A 194 9.03 0.58 -13.26
N LEU A 195 9.19 0.74 -14.57
CA LEU A 195 8.71 -0.25 -15.55
C LEU A 195 9.40 -1.63 -15.38
N PRO A 196 8.69 -2.76 -15.57
CA PRO A 196 9.26 -4.11 -15.52
C PRO A 196 10.43 -4.27 -16.49
N THR A 197 11.44 -5.07 -16.13
CA THR A 197 12.61 -5.30 -17.01
C THR A 197 12.19 -5.92 -18.35
N MET A 198 11.20 -6.82 -18.32
CA MET A 198 10.64 -7.46 -19.53
C MET A 198 10.07 -6.45 -20.54
N PHE A 199 9.67 -5.25 -20.09
CA PHE A 199 9.18 -4.19 -20.96
C PHE A 199 10.28 -3.71 -21.90
N PHE A 200 11.47 -3.47 -21.36
CA PHE A 200 12.63 -2.98 -22.10
C PHE A 200 13.30 -4.09 -22.93
N ASP A 201 13.29 -5.33 -22.42
CA ASP A 201 13.70 -6.50 -23.20
C ASP A 201 12.84 -6.66 -24.47
N SER A 202 11.52 -6.38 -24.39
CA SER A 202 10.60 -6.44 -25.54
C SER A 202 10.85 -5.34 -26.60
N LEU A 203 11.53 -4.26 -26.21
CA LEU A 203 11.91 -3.15 -27.09
C LEU A 203 13.33 -3.32 -27.66
N ASN A 204 14.04 -4.40 -27.31
CA ASN A 204 15.44 -4.64 -27.68
C ASN A 204 16.36 -3.45 -27.37
N ILE A 205 16.15 -2.79 -26.23
CA ILE A 205 16.91 -1.59 -25.86
C ILE A 205 18.42 -1.85 -25.77
N GLN A 206 18.82 -3.09 -25.54
CA GLN A 206 20.23 -3.52 -25.51
C GLN A 206 20.99 -3.13 -26.79
N ASP A 207 20.29 -3.07 -27.93
CA ASP A 207 20.88 -2.75 -29.24
C ASP A 207 20.92 -1.24 -29.55
N ILE A 208 20.34 -0.39 -28.68
CA ILE A 208 20.27 1.06 -28.91
C ILE A 208 21.58 1.71 -28.47
N ASP A 209 22.35 2.19 -29.44
CA ASP A 209 23.60 2.93 -29.20
C ASP A 209 23.59 4.29 -29.91
N GLU A 210 24.35 5.28 -29.41
CA GLU A 210 24.45 6.62 -30.02
C GLU A 210 24.85 6.59 -31.50
N SER A 211 25.69 5.61 -31.86
CA SER A 211 26.13 5.36 -33.25
C SER A 211 25.00 4.85 -34.15
N SER A 212 24.07 4.07 -33.62
CA SER A 212 22.91 3.53 -34.35
C SER A 212 21.85 4.59 -34.68
N LEU A 213 21.84 5.70 -33.95
CA LEU A 213 20.94 6.84 -34.15
C LEU A 213 21.54 7.96 -35.01
N GLY A 214 22.80 7.82 -35.46
CA GLY A 214 23.46 8.76 -36.37
C GLY A 214 24.13 9.96 -35.70
N ILE A 215 24.54 9.85 -34.43
CA ILE A 215 25.20 10.93 -33.70
C ILE A 215 26.73 10.86 -33.95
N GLU A 216 27.20 11.42 -35.07
CA GLU A 216 28.60 11.85 -35.18
C GLU A 216 28.71 13.37 -34.97
N ASN A 217 29.23 13.74 -33.78
CA ASN A 217 29.89 15.02 -33.45
C ASN A 217 29.29 16.34 -33.97
N GLY A 218 28.26 16.83 -33.29
CA GLY A 218 27.89 18.26 -33.29
C GLY A 218 27.97 18.83 -31.88
N LYS A 219 29.15 19.31 -31.46
CA LYS A 219 29.25 20.19 -30.27
C LYS A 219 28.40 21.44 -30.50
N ILE A 220 27.22 21.50 -29.90
CA ILE A 220 26.53 22.77 -29.66
C ILE A 220 26.78 23.14 -28.21
N ASN A 221 27.85 23.89 -27.99
CA ASN A 221 27.93 24.78 -26.84
C ASN A 221 26.90 25.89 -27.07
N GLY A 222 25.89 26.00 -26.20
CA GLY A 222 24.93 27.10 -26.25
C GLY A 222 24.04 27.07 -25.02
N ASP A 223 24.27 28.01 -24.12
CA ASP A 223 23.58 28.18 -22.84
C ASP A 223 22.05 28.11 -22.92
N ILE A 224 21.47 27.43 -21.94
CA ILE A 224 20.05 27.49 -21.59
C ILE A 224 19.73 28.92 -21.15
N SER A 225 19.02 29.69 -21.98
CA SER A 225 18.19 30.80 -21.49
C SER A 225 17.12 31.23 -22.51
N ALA A 226 15.96 31.57 -21.95
CA ALA A 226 14.86 32.36 -22.50
C ALA A 226 13.79 31.66 -23.38
N PHE A 227 12.63 31.46 -22.74
CA PHE A 227 11.30 31.53 -23.35
C PHE A 227 11.16 32.80 -24.22
N PRO A 228 10.58 32.74 -25.43
CA PRO A 228 10.14 33.94 -26.12
C PRO A 228 8.70 34.28 -25.72
N ASP A 229 8.60 35.45 -25.10
CA ASP A 229 7.40 36.22 -24.86
C ASP A 229 6.88 36.87 -26.16
N ASP A 230 5.63 37.31 -26.10
CA ASP A 230 4.80 37.88 -27.15
C ASP A 230 5.42 39.03 -28.00
N GLY A 231 4.98 39.11 -29.26
CA GLY A 231 4.81 40.36 -29.99
C GLY A 231 5.82 40.72 -31.09
N ASN A 232 5.43 40.57 -32.37
CA ASN A 232 5.20 41.72 -33.26
C ASN A 232 4.78 41.32 -34.68
N MET A 233 3.69 41.96 -35.12
CA MET A 233 3.28 42.11 -36.52
C MET A 233 4.40 42.72 -37.37
N LYS A 234 4.67 42.16 -38.55
CA LYS A 234 5.06 42.94 -39.74
C LYS A 234 4.47 42.35 -41.01
N GLU A 235 3.60 43.15 -41.61
CA GLU A 235 3.13 43.10 -42.99
C GLU A 235 4.29 42.95 -44.00
N LYS A 236 4.09 42.11 -45.02
CA LYS A 236 4.68 42.36 -46.34
C LYS A 236 3.63 42.12 -47.43
N LYS A 237 3.60 43.11 -48.32
CA LYS A 237 2.66 43.35 -49.40
C LYS A 237 2.82 42.39 -50.58
N GLN A 238 1.70 42.25 -51.29
CA GLN A 238 1.52 41.73 -52.66
C GLN A 238 2.52 42.30 -53.67
N ASP A 239 2.84 41.50 -54.69
CA ASP A 239 2.87 41.93 -56.08
C ASP A 239 2.44 40.77 -57.01
N ASN A 240 1.73 41.14 -58.08
CA ASN A 240 0.88 40.35 -58.98
C ASN A 240 1.64 39.50 -60.03
N LEU A 241 0.96 38.51 -60.64
CA LEU A 241 0.58 38.51 -62.08
C LEU A 241 -0.16 37.21 -62.51
N ASP A 242 -1.08 37.41 -63.46
CA ASP A 242 -2.04 36.48 -64.05
C ASP A 242 -1.45 35.25 -64.78
N ASP A 243 -2.15 34.11 -64.76
CA ASP A 243 -2.50 33.36 -65.98
C ASP A 243 -3.57 32.26 -65.75
N LYS A 244 -4.29 31.94 -66.83
CA LYS A 244 -5.56 31.20 -66.98
C LYS A 244 -5.56 29.71 -66.54
N PRO A 245 -6.76 29.08 -66.36
CA PRO A 245 -6.86 27.71 -65.87
C PRO A 245 -6.65 26.69 -66.99
N GLU A 246 -5.64 25.82 -66.83
CA GLU A 246 -5.52 24.60 -67.60
C GLU A 246 -5.92 23.39 -66.75
N ASP A 247 -6.81 22.61 -67.35
CA ASP A 247 -7.35 21.33 -66.93
C ASP A 247 -6.21 20.32 -66.69
N LYS A 248 -5.92 19.99 -65.42
CA LYS A 248 -5.05 18.87 -65.04
C LYS A 248 -5.81 17.97 -64.08
N GLY A 249 -6.26 16.85 -64.65
CA GLY A 249 -6.95 15.80 -63.93
C GLY A 249 -6.00 14.98 -63.06
N ASP A 250 -6.60 14.42 -62.01
CA ASP A 250 -6.30 13.22 -61.23
C ASP A 250 -4.85 12.86 -60.79
N ASP A 251 -3.78 13.35 -61.42
CA ASP A 251 -2.38 13.05 -61.06
C ASP A 251 -1.87 13.88 -59.87
N ASP A 252 -2.30 15.13 -59.70
CA ASP A 252 -1.88 16.01 -58.59
C ASP A 252 -2.38 15.50 -57.22
N MET A 253 -3.52 14.80 -57.18
CA MET A 253 -4.04 14.17 -55.97
C MET A 253 -3.22 12.94 -55.56
N TYR A 254 -2.64 12.20 -56.51
CA TYR A 254 -1.76 11.06 -56.19
C TYR A 254 -0.37 11.53 -55.75
N GLU A 255 0.16 12.62 -56.30
CA GLU A 255 1.43 13.21 -55.85
C GLU A 255 1.33 13.86 -54.47
N GLN A 256 0.28 14.64 -54.19
CA GLN A 256 0.03 15.21 -52.86
C GLN A 256 -0.17 14.13 -51.78
N ASN A 257 -0.91 13.05 -52.09
CA ASN A 257 -1.06 11.93 -51.17
C ASN A 257 0.27 11.20 -50.88
N ASN A 258 1.20 11.14 -51.85
CA ASN A 258 2.52 10.54 -51.62
C ASN A 258 3.44 11.45 -50.80
N GLU A 259 3.42 12.76 -51.04
CA GLU A 259 4.16 13.74 -50.23
C GLU A 259 3.66 13.76 -48.78
N ASP A 260 2.34 13.79 -48.56
CA ASP A 260 1.72 13.73 -47.23
C ASP A 260 2.07 12.42 -46.48
N VAL A 261 2.13 11.29 -47.20
CA VAL A 261 2.53 9.99 -46.63
C VAL A 261 4.02 9.96 -46.26
N GLU A 262 4.88 10.55 -47.09
CA GLU A 262 6.31 10.66 -46.80
C GLU A 262 6.60 11.62 -45.64
N GLU A 263 5.91 12.75 -45.53
CA GLU A 263 6.02 13.68 -44.40
C GLU A 263 5.54 13.05 -43.10
N LYS A 264 4.36 12.40 -43.08
CA LYS A 264 3.88 11.67 -41.90
C LYS A 264 4.85 10.58 -41.45
N LYS A 265 5.47 9.87 -42.40
CA LYS A 265 6.50 8.86 -42.10
C LYS A 265 7.77 9.48 -41.50
N LYS A 266 8.24 10.62 -42.02
CA LYS A 266 9.38 11.37 -41.47
C LYS A 266 9.10 11.84 -40.04
N THR A 267 7.92 12.44 -39.78
CA THR A 267 7.54 12.90 -38.44
C THR A 267 7.43 11.75 -37.44
N LYS A 268 6.90 10.60 -37.85
CA LYS A 268 6.85 9.38 -37.03
C LYS A 268 8.25 8.90 -36.65
N ASP A 269 9.17 8.88 -37.61
CA ASP A 269 10.55 8.46 -37.41
C ASP A 269 11.31 9.43 -36.50
N GLU A 270 11.04 10.74 -36.60
CA GLU A 270 11.60 11.77 -35.70
C GLU A 270 11.10 11.62 -34.26
N ILE A 271 9.78 11.51 -34.04
CA ILE A 271 9.21 11.31 -32.70
C ILE A 271 9.80 10.08 -32.03
N TRP A 272 9.92 8.99 -32.78
CA TRP A 272 10.51 7.75 -32.25
C TRP A 272 11.99 7.93 -31.93
N LYS A 273 12.79 8.51 -32.82
CA LYS A 273 14.21 8.81 -32.57
C LYS A 273 14.41 9.65 -31.32
N ASP A 274 13.64 10.70 -31.15
CA ASP A 274 13.75 11.53 -29.95
C ASP A 274 13.33 10.76 -28.69
N THR A 275 12.44 9.77 -28.82
CA THR A 275 12.04 8.90 -27.71
C THR A 275 13.16 7.96 -27.31
N LEU A 276 13.90 7.44 -28.30
CA LEU A 276 15.09 6.63 -28.05
C LEU A 276 16.23 7.46 -27.47
N TYR A 277 16.40 8.71 -27.92
CA TYR A 277 17.37 9.63 -27.34
C TYR A 277 17.08 9.89 -25.85
N TRP A 278 15.81 10.14 -25.52
CA TRP A 278 15.38 10.28 -24.13
C TRP A 278 15.72 9.04 -23.27
N LEU A 279 15.61 7.82 -23.80
CA LEU A 279 16.04 6.60 -23.09
C LEU A 279 17.55 6.56 -22.84
N LEU A 280 18.35 6.98 -23.82
CA LEU A 280 19.81 7.03 -23.70
C LEU A 280 20.24 8.04 -22.65
N GLU A 281 19.64 9.24 -22.64
CA GLU A 281 19.89 10.27 -21.63
C GLU A 281 19.60 9.79 -20.20
N LEU A 282 18.56 8.97 -20.03
CA LEU A 282 18.18 8.38 -18.75
C LEU A 282 19.02 7.15 -18.36
N ASN A 283 19.93 6.71 -19.23
CA ASN A 283 20.80 5.56 -19.02
C ASN A 283 20.04 4.31 -18.54
N ILE A 284 18.94 3.99 -19.23
CA ILE A 284 18.00 2.91 -18.86
C ILE A 284 18.72 1.56 -18.75
N LYS A 285 19.71 1.28 -19.60
CA LYS A 285 20.51 0.04 -19.56
C LYS A 285 21.17 -0.16 -18.19
N GLU A 286 21.80 0.88 -17.64
CA GLU A 286 22.45 0.81 -16.32
C GLU A 286 21.42 0.65 -15.21
N MET A 287 20.31 1.41 -15.27
CA MET A 287 19.22 1.33 -14.29
C MET A 287 18.56 -0.06 -14.24
N GLU A 288 18.43 -0.74 -15.37
CA GLU A 288 17.93 -2.12 -15.40
C GLU A 288 18.89 -3.11 -14.72
N ASN A 289 20.19 -2.94 -14.91
CA ASN A 289 21.19 -3.76 -14.26
C ASN A 289 21.19 -3.54 -12.74
N GLU A 290 21.15 -2.28 -12.30
CA GLU A 290 21.05 -1.92 -10.88
C GLU A 290 19.78 -2.52 -10.26
N LYS A 291 18.64 -2.44 -10.96
CA LYS A 291 17.38 -3.04 -10.53
C LYS A 291 17.45 -4.56 -10.40
N LYS A 292 18.10 -5.25 -11.35
CA LYS A 292 18.31 -6.71 -11.29
C LYS A 292 19.17 -7.08 -10.07
N GLU A 293 20.22 -6.32 -9.78
CA GLU A 293 21.06 -6.50 -8.59
C GLU A 293 20.29 -6.23 -7.30
N PHE A 294 19.50 -5.15 -7.26
CA PHE A 294 18.64 -4.79 -6.13
C PHE A 294 17.66 -5.91 -5.78
N LYS A 295 17.00 -6.51 -6.78
CA LYS A 295 16.09 -7.66 -6.57
C LYS A 295 16.81 -8.85 -5.94
N LYS A 296 18.06 -9.09 -6.33
CA LYS A 296 18.87 -10.17 -5.75
C LYS A 296 19.20 -9.86 -4.29
N LYS A 297 19.76 -8.67 -4.01
CA LYS A 297 20.07 -8.20 -2.64
C LYS A 297 18.85 -8.23 -1.73
N SER A 298 17.68 -7.87 -2.25
CA SER A 298 16.40 -7.90 -1.52
C SER A 298 16.03 -9.31 -1.06
N ARG A 299 16.16 -10.32 -1.93
CA ARG A 299 15.89 -11.72 -1.56
C ARG A 299 16.89 -12.26 -0.56
N ASP A 300 18.17 -11.93 -0.74
CA ASP A 300 19.23 -12.33 0.19
C ASP A 300 18.96 -11.73 1.58
N PHE A 301 18.67 -10.43 1.66
CA PHE A 301 18.32 -9.72 2.90
C PHE A 301 17.06 -10.29 3.57
N LEU A 302 16.01 -10.60 2.79
CA LEU A 302 14.76 -11.12 3.33
C LEU A 302 14.91 -12.49 4.01
N CYS A 303 15.94 -13.27 3.66
CA CYS A 303 16.21 -14.53 4.35
C CYS A 303 16.52 -14.31 5.83
N ASP A 304 17.28 -13.26 6.16
CA ASP A 304 17.62 -12.91 7.54
C ASP A 304 16.44 -12.25 8.25
N PHE A 305 15.77 -11.30 7.59
CA PHE A 305 14.57 -10.64 8.12
C PHE A 305 13.45 -11.64 8.48
N PHE A 306 13.26 -12.72 7.72
CA PHE A 306 12.26 -13.73 8.08
C PHE A 306 12.62 -14.58 9.30
N ASN A 307 13.87 -14.55 9.76
CA ASN A 307 14.31 -15.23 10.98
C ASN A 307 14.00 -14.42 12.24
N ASP A 308 14.21 -13.10 12.21
CA ASP A 308 14.14 -12.24 13.40
C ASP A 308 13.03 -11.17 13.36
N GLY A 309 12.56 -10.78 12.17
CA GLY A 309 11.57 -9.73 11.97
C GLY A 309 12.09 -8.32 12.26
N ASN A 310 13.41 -8.06 12.17
CA ASN A 310 14.00 -6.77 12.49
C ASN A 310 13.65 -5.69 11.44
N ILE A 311 12.72 -4.79 11.79
CA ILE A 311 12.27 -3.71 10.90
C ILE A 311 13.32 -2.61 10.77
N ASP A 312 14.10 -2.35 11.81
CA ASP A 312 15.03 -1.21 11.80
C ASP A 312 16.18 -1.49 10.80
N GLU A 313 16.62 -2.75 10.69
CA GLU A 313 17.52 -3.21 9.62
C GLU A 313 16.91 -3.07 8.22
N VAL A 314 15.59 -3.32 8.07
CA VAL A 314 14.90 -3.11 6.79
C VAL A 314 14.94 -1.63 6.41
N ILE A 315 14.68 -0.74 7.37
CA ILE A 315 14.70 0.71 7.14
C ILE A 315 16.12 1.15 6.76
N GLU A 316 17.15 0.65 7.44
CA GLU A 316 18.55 0.93 7.08
C GLU A 316 18.90 0.42 5.68
N PHE A 317 18.51 -0.82 5.35
CA PHE A 317 18.68 -1.39 4.02
C PHE A 317 18.01 -0.53 2.94
N LEU A 318 16.77 -0.08 3.17
CA LEU A 318 16.03 0.75 2.22
C LEU A 318 16.64 2.16 2.11
N ASN A 319 17.09 2.76 3.20
CA ASN A 319 17.76 4.08 3.19
C ASN A 319 19.10 4.06 2.45
N ASN A 320 19.80 2.93 2.48
CA ASN A 320 21.08 2.73 1.80
C ASN A 320 20.94 2.23 0.35
N THR A 321 19.72 2.13 -0.17
CA THR A 321 19.45 1.65 -1.53
C THR A 321 18.63 2.65 -2.34
N ASN A 322 18.60 2.44 -3.66
CA ASN A 322 17.92 3.32 -4.58
C ASN A 322 16.39 3.26 -4.39
N SER A 323 15.81 4.40 -4.01
CA SER A 323 14.38 4.54 -3.71
C SER A 323 13.46 4.26 -4.89
N LEU A 324 13.98 4.34 -6.12
CA LEU A 324 13.25 3.98 -7.33
C LEU A 324 12.80 2.52 -7.36
N PHE A 325 13.45 1.65 -6.57
CA PHE A 325 13.19 0.21 -6.54
C PHE A 325 12.49 -0.27 -5.27
N HIS A 326 12.14 0.62 -4.33
CA HIS A 326 11.53 0.22 -3.06
C HIS A 326 10.21 -0.55 -3.20
N TYR A 327 9.37 -0.24 -4.20
CA TYR A 327 8.17 -1.04 -4.50
C TYR A 327 8.50 -2.49 -4.82
N GLU A 328 9.68 -2.76 -5.39
CA GLU A 328 10.11 -4.09 -5.77
C GLU A 328 10.54 -4.88 -4.54
N PHE A 329 11.19 -4.24 -3.57
CA PHE A 329 11.44 -4.85 -2.27
C PHE A 329 10.11 -5.24 -1.63
N ILE A 330 9.17 -4.29 -1.49
CA ILE A 330 7.83 -4.54 -0.92
C ILE A 330 7.13 -5.70 -1.63
N ARG A 331 7.14 -5.71 -2.97
CA ARG A 331 6.56 -6.76 -3.79
C ARG A 331 7.17 -8.12 -3.49
N ILE A 332 8.50 -8.21 -3.50
CA ILE A 332 9.25 -9.44 -3.20
C ILE A 332 8.94 -9.89 -1.77
N SER A 333 8.96 -9.00 -0.78
CA SER A 333 8.70 -9.33 0.62
C SER A 333 7.31 -9.96 0.82
N ILE A 334 6.27 -9.43 0.16
CA ILE A 334 4.92 -10.01 0.19
C ILE A 334 4.91 -11.39 -0.48
N ILE A 335 5.45 -11.51 -1.70
CA ILE A 335 5.42 -12.77 -2.46
C ILE A 335 6.23 -13.88 -1.78
N GLU A 336 7.46 -13.59 -1.33
CA GLU A 336 8.32 -14.57 -0.65
C GLU A 336 7.65 -15.11 0.61
N SER A 337 6.86 -14.29 1.31
CA SER A 337 6.12 -14.69 2.53
C SER A 337 5.02 -15.74 2.27
N PHE A 338 4.59 -15.94 1.03
CA PHE A 338 3.57 -16.95 0.69
C PHE A 338 4.05 -18.37 0.97
N SER A 339 5.34 -18.62 0.75
CA SER A 339 5.97 -19.92 1.03
C SER A 339 6.39 -20.11 2.50
N LYS A 340 6.26 -19.07 3.33
CA LYS A 340 6.75 -19.07 4.72
C LYS A 340 5.64 -19.39 5.73
N ASN A 341 5.98 -19.37 7.01
CA ASN A 341 5.02 -19.54 8.10
C ASN A 341 4.20 -18.25 8.35
N ASN A 342 3.18 -18.34 9.20
CA ASN A 342 2.31 -17.20 9.51
C ASN A 342 3.05 -16.08 10.27
N ILE A 343 4.09 -16.41 11.04
CA ILE A 343 4.93 -15.40 11.72
C ILE A 343 5.60 -14.49 10.69
N CYS A 344 6.16 -15.04 9.61
CA CYS A 344 6.74 -14.25 8.52
C CYS A 344 5.70 -13.32 7.88
N ARG A 345 4.45 -13.76 7.72
CA ARG A 345 3.36 -12.91 7.17
C ARG A 345 2.92 -11.82 8.14
N LYS A 346 2.98 -12.09 9.46
CA LYS A 346 2.83 -11.07 10.50
C LYS A 346 3.96 -10.03 10.42
N PHE A 347 5.21 -10.46 10.24
CA PHE A 347 6.35 -9.55 10.02
C PHE A 347 6.14 -8.65 8.81
N ILE A 348 5.69 -9.19 7.67
CA ILE A 348 5.36 -8.37 6.49
C ILE A 348 4.21 -7.40 6.76
N SER A 349 3.13 -7.87 7.38
CA SER A 349 2.00 -6.99 7.72
C SER A 349 2.44 -5.83 8.61
N TYR A 350 3.37 -6.08 9.51
CA TYR A 350 3.88 -5.10 10.45
C TYR A 350 4.89 -4.16 9.78
N LEU A 351 5.73 -4.69 8.91
CA LEU A 351 6.63 -3.91 8.06
C LEU A 351 5.85 -2.93 7.17
N LEU A 352 4.79 -3.38 6.51
CA LEU A 352 3.96 -2.52 5.65
C LEU A 352 3.33 -1.36 6.42
N ASP A 353 2.86 -1.63 7.64
CA ASP A 353 2.34 -0.62 8.56
C ASP A 353 3.40 0.45 8.88
N ASN A 354 4.57 0.02 9.35
CA ASN A 354 5.68 0.91 9.69
C ASN A 354 6.19 1.72 8.49
N LEU A 355 6.32 1.10 7.30
CA LEU A 355 6.73 1.82 6.10
C LEU A 355 5.70 2.87 5.68
N SER A 356 4.41 2.58 5.86
CA SER A 356 3.32 3.48 5.44
C SER A 356 3.21 4.78 6.25
N GLU A 357 3.73 4.79 7.48
CA GLU A 357 3.82 5.99 8.32
C GLU A 357 4.68 7.07 7.66
N THR A 358 5.68 6.66 6.88
CA THR A 358 6.50 7.57 6.10
C THR A 358 5.86 7.82 4.73
N TYR A 359 5.59 9.09 4.40
CA TYR A 359 4.83 9.49 3.19
C TYR A 359 5.42 8.92 1.89
N TYR A 360 6.73 8.67 1.85
CA TYR A 360 7.45 8.20 0.67
C TYR A 360 6.99 6.83 0.17
N PHE A 361 6.64 5.88 1.05
CA PHE A 361 6.38 4.50 0.66
C PHE A 361 4.94 4.21 0.25
N LYS A 362 3.98 5.11 0.49
CA LYS A 362 2.56 4.85 0.17
C LYS A 362 2.35 4.49 -1.30
N ASN A 363 3.01 5.21 -2.20
CA ASN A 363 2.93 4.94 -3.64
C ASN A 363 3.61 3.61 -4.01
N ASP A 364 4.72 3.27 -3.37
CA ASP A 364 5.43 2.02 -3.62
C ASP A 364 4.65 0.79 -3.15
N ILE A 365 3.93 0.90 -2.02
CA ILE A 365 3.01 -0.15 -1.55
C ILE A 365 1.85 -0.32 -2.55
N ILE A 366 1.27 0.77 -3.04
CA ILE A 366 0.19 0.73 -4.05
C ILE A 366 0.68 0.05 -5.33
N ILE A 367 1.85 0.41 -5.85
CA ILE A 367 2.46 -0.21 -7.04
C ILE A 367 2.69 -1.69 -6.82
N ALA A 368 3.25 -2.07 -5.66
CA ALA A 368 3.49 -3.46 -5.31
C ALA A 368 2.19 -4.28 -5.35
N PHE A 369 1.12 -3.81 -4.69
CA PHE A 369 -0.17 -4.51 -4.72
C PHE A 369 -0.81 -4.55 -6.10
N ILE A 370 -0.79 -3.46 -6.87
CA ILE A 370 -1.30 -3.44 -8.25
C ILE A 370 -0.62 -4.53 -9.09
N ARG A 371 0.72 -4.63 -9.00
CA ARG A 371 1.50 -5.61 -9.76
C ARG A 371 1.31 -7.03 -9.24
N ILE A 372 1.17 -7.22 -7.93
CA ILE A 372 0.88 -8.55 -7.39
C ILE A 372 -0.48 -9.05 -7.88
N ILE A 373 -1.51 -8.21 -7.81
CA ILE A 373 -2.86 -8.56 -8.28
C ILE A 373 -2.85 -8.74 -9.81
N GLY A 374 -2.11 -7.91 -10.54
CA GLY A 374 -1.95 -8.00 -11.99
C GLY A 374 -1.42 -9.36 -12.46
N TYR A 375 -0.44 -9.91 -11.74
CA TYR A 375 0.20 -11.20 -12.05
C TYR A 375 -0.24 -12.32 -11.10
N ILE A 376 -1.41 -12.23 -10.47
CA ILE A 376 -1.81 -13.15 -9.40
C ILE A 376 -1.98 -14.60 -9.88
N ASP A 377 -2.43 -14.79 -11.12
CA ASP A 377 -2.58 -16.12 -11.69
C ASP A 377 -1.21 -16.77 -11.96
N ASP A 378 -0.18 -16.00 -12.32
CA ASP A 378 1.19 -16.49 -12.45
C ASP A 378 1.76 -16.91 -11.08
N TYR A 379 1.54 -16.11 -10.04
CA TYR A 379 1.99 -16.47 -8.69
C TYR A 379 1.26 -17.69 -8.12
N GLU A 380 0.03 -17.98 -8.54
CA GLU A 380 -0.69 -19.18 -8.08
C GLU A 380 -0.05 -20.48 -8.59
N ILE A 381 0.67 -20.43 -9.71
CA ILE A 381 1.44 -21.57 -10.23
C ILE A 381 2.51 -21.99 -9.20
N ASP A 382 3.22 -21.02 -8.63
CA ASP A 382 4.29 -21.27 -7.66
C ASP A 382 3.76 -21.40 -6.22
N PHE A 383 2.69 -20.67 -5.89
CA PHE A 383 2.17 -20.53 -4.54
C PHE A 383 0.67 -20.83 -4.48
N PRO A 384 0.29 -22.10 -4.23
CA PRO A 384 -1.11 -22.46 -4.03
C PRO A 384 -1.72 -21.61 -2.90
N ASN A 385 -2.91 -21.05 -3.13
CA ASN A 385 -3.60 -20.11 -2.24
C ASN A 385 -3.07 -18.66 -2.23
N SER A 386 -2.21 -18.25 -3.16
CA SER A 386 -1.76 -16.85 -3.31
C SER A 386 -2.94 -15.85 -3.31
N LYS A 387 -4.06 -16.21 -3.94
CA LYS A 387 -5.32 -15.44 -3.98
C LYS A 387 -5.89 -15.16 -2.58
N GLU A 388 -5.92 -16.19 -1.73
CA GLU A 388 -6.40 -16.05 -0.35
C GLU A 388 -5.41 -15.24 0.51
N MET A 389 -4.11 -15.44 0.32
CA MET A 389 -3.07 -14.68 1.02
C MET A 389 -3.16 -13.19 0.68
N ILE A 390 -3.37 -12.85 -0.59
CA ILE A 390 -3.58 -11.46 -0.99
C ILE A 390 -4.86 -10.87 -0.43
N CYS A 391 -5.97 -11.61 -0.41
CA CYS A 391 -7.19 -11.14 0.27
C CYS A 391 -6.93 -10.82 1.75
N LYS A 392 -6.10 -11.61 2.43
CA LYS A 392 -5.72 -11.36 3.82
C LYS A 392 -4.82 -10.14 3.96
N PHE A 393 -3.76 -10.02 3.16
CA PHE A 393 -2.89 -8.85 3.18
C PHE A 393 -3.65 -7.55 2.90
N LEU A 394 -4.50 -7.52 1.86
CA LEU A 394 -5.33 -6.35 1.55
C LEU A 394 -6.26 -5.99 2.71
N LEU A 395 -6.91 -6.99 3.32
CA LEU A 395 -7.78 -6.76 4.48
C LEU A 395 -6.99 -6.18 5.66
N ARG A 396 -5.79 -6.68 5.94
CA ARG A 396 -4.93 -6.17 7.01
C ARG A 396 -4.46 -4.76 6.72
N CYS A 397 -3.93 -4.49 5.52
CA CYS A 397 -3.49 -3.16 5.11
C CYS A 397 -4.62 -2.12 5.12
N ILE A 398 -5.85 -2.50 4.78
CA ILE A 398 -7.01 -1.58 4.89
C ILE A 398 -7.37 -1.30 6.34
N TYR A 399 -7.18 -2.28 7.24
CA TYR A 399 -7.47 -2.08 8.65
C TYR A 399 -6.41 -1.24 9.36
N ASP A 400 -5.15 -1.39 8.98
CA ASP A 400 -4.02 -0.61 9.49
C ASP A 400 -3.88 0.76 8.80
N ASP A 401 -4.84 1.18 7.97
CA ASP A 401 -4.79 2.42 7.18
C ASP A 401 -3.55 2.56 6.24
N VAL A 402 -2.86 1.45 5.98
CA VAL A 402 -1.79 1.33 4.97
C VAL A 402 -2.35 1.53 3.56
N LEU A 403 -3.52 0.95 3.29
CA LEU A 403 -4.26 1.12 2.04
C LEU A 403 -5.62 1.75 2.31
N TYR A 404 -6.03 2.68 1.46
CA TYR A 404 -7.36 3.27 1.54
C TYR A 404 -8.43 2.26 1.05
N PRO A 405 -9.65 2.22 1.64
CA PRO A 405 -10.69 1.28 1.21
C PRO A 405 -11.09 1.39 -0.27
N ALA A 406 -11.01 2.60 -0.87
CA ALA A 406 -11.33 2.79 -2.28
C ALA A 406 -10.32 2.11 -3.23
N PHE A 407 -9.15 1.67 -2.74
CA PHE A 407 -8.16 0.94 -3.52
C PHE A 407 -8.79 -0.28 -4.19
N LEU A 408 -9.61 -1.05 -3.45
CA LEU A 408 -10.30 -2.22 -4.01
C LEU A 408 -11.23 -1.85 -5.17
N SER A 409 -11.89 -0.69 -5.08
CA SER A 409 -12.76 -0.22 -6.16
C SER A 409 -11.95 0.22 -7.38
N ASP A 410 -10.78 0.82 -7.19
CA ASP A 410 -9.90 1.25 -8.28
C ASP A 410 -9.35 0.04 -9.05
N ILE A 411 -8.90 -1.00 -8.34
CA ILE A 411 -8.47 -2.27 -8.96
C ILE A 411 -9.62 -2.92 -9.73
N TYR A 412 -10.82 -2.97 -9.13
CA TYR A 412 -12.01 -3.58 -9.74
C TYR A 412 -12.42 -2.87 -11.04
N LYS A 413 -12.59 -1.54 -11.02
CA LYS A 413 -13.02 -0.75 -12.18
C LYS A 413 -12.04 -0.86 -13.35
N LEU A 414 -10.74 -0.88 -13.05
CA LEU A 414 -9.69 -0.98 -14.07
C LEU A 414 -9.47 -2.42 -14.55
N HIS A 415 -10.19 -3.41 -13.99
CA HIS A 415 -10.03 -4.82 -14.33
C HIS A 415 -8.57 -5.29 -14.17
N ILE A 416 -7.88 -4.81 -13.14
CA ILE A 416 -6.50 -5.23 -12.82
C ILE A 416 -6.56 -6.69 -12.32
N GLY A 417 -5.73 -7.57 -12.90
CA GLY A 417 -5.76 -9.01 -12.63
C GLY A 417 -6.96 -9.75 -13.22
N GLY A 418 -7.71 -9.12 -14.14
CA GLY A 418 -8.86 -9.73 -14.81
C GLY A 418 -9.96 -10.19 -13.85
N VAL A 419 -10.64 -11.28 -14.19
CA VAL A 419 -11.69 -11.88 -13.35
C VAL A 419 -11.18 -12.31 -11.97
N THR A 420 -9.93 -12.79 -11.89
CA THR A 420 -9.30 -13.20 -10.64
C THR A 420 -9.06 -12.01 -9.71
N GLY A 421 -8.50 -10.92 -10.24
CA GLY A 421 -8.30 -9.68 -9.47
C GLY A 421 -9.62 -9.09 -8.98
N MET A 422 -10.65 -9.07 -9.83
CA MET A 422 -12.01 -8.64 -9.43
C MET A 422 -12.60 -9.51 -8.31
N MET A 423 -12.40 -10.84 -8.38
CA MET A 423 -12.80 -11.76 -7.32
C MET A 423 -12.11 -11.42 -5.98
N ILE A 424 -10.80 -11.16 -6.00
CA ILE A 424 -10.02 -10.75 -4.82
C ILE A 424 -10.58 -9.45 -4.22
N CYS A 425 -10.85 -8.45 -5.06
CA CYS A 425 -11.44 -7.18 -4.63
C CYS A 425 -12.80 -7.39 -3.96
N ASN A 426 -13.71 -8.12 -4.61
CA ASN A 426 -15.04 -8.40 -4.07
C ASN A 426 -14.99 -9.19 -2.76
N LYS A 427 -14.15 -10.22 -2.68
CA LYS A 427 -13.97 -11.04 -1.48
C LYS A 427 -13.43 -10.21 -0.32
N THR A 428 -12.44 -9.36 -0.58
CA THR A 428 -11.85 -8.47 0.43
C THR A 428 -12.86 -7.40 0.88
N GLN A 429 -13.57 -6.77 -0.06
CA GLN A 429 -14.60 -5.78 0.22
C GLN A 429 -15.72 -6.37 1.09
N GLN A 430 -16.16 -7.60 0.78
CA GLN A 430 -17.14 -8.31 1.57
C GLN A 430 -16.67 -8.55 3.01
N ARG A 431 -15.40 -8.95 3.21
CA ARG A 431 -14.80 -9.11 4.55
C ARG A 431 -14.75 -7.79 5.34
N VAL A 432 -14.43 -6.68 4.66
CA VAL A 432 -14.47 -5.33 5.27
C VAL A 432 -15.89 -4.97 5.74
N ILE A 433 -16.92 -5.28 4.94
CA ILE A 433 -18.34 -5.00 5.26
C ILE A 433 -18.85 -5.93 6.38
N ASP A 434 -18.57 -7.23 6.28
CA ASP A 434 -19.00 -8.22 7.28
C ASP A 434 -18.41 -7.90 8.65
N LYS A 435 -17.16 -7.43 8.73
CA LYS A 435 -16.59 -6.97 10.01
C LYS A 435 -17.37 -5.78 10.59
N LYS A 436 -17.68 -4.76 9.77
CA LYS A 436 -18.46 -3.58 10.19
C LYS A 436 -19.86 -3.93 10.67
N THR A 437 -20.45 -5.01 10.17
CA THR A 437 -21.87 -5.35 10.41
C THR A 437 -22.08 -6.53 11.36
N LYS A 438 -21.13 -7.47 11.47
CA LYS A 438 -21.29 -8.74 12.17
C LYS A 438 -20.23 -9.02 13.26
N ASN A 439 -19.33 -8.08 13.56
CA ASN A 439 -18.28 -8.25 14.59
C ASN A 439 -17.45 -9.56 14.41
N LEU A 440 -17.31 -10.02 13.17
CA LEU A 440 -16.66 -11.29 12.85
C LEU A 440 -15.13 -11.18 13.00
N ASN A 441 -14.60 -12.10 13.81
CA ASN A 441 -13.21 -12.47 14.13
C ASN A 441 -12.13 -11.39 13.98
N ASN A 442 -11.51 -11.08 15.13
CA ASN A 442 -10.48 -10.09 15.35
C ASN A 442 -9.38 -10.16 14.26
N ILE A 443 -9.21 -9.07 13.52
CA ILE A 443 -8.20 -8.90 12.45
C ILE A 443 -6.77 -9.20 12.91
N ASN A 444 -6.56 -9.16 14.23
CA ASN A 444 -5.30 -9.52 14.83
C ASN A 444 -4.95 -11.01 14.66
N TYR A 445 -5.97 -11.86 14.45
CA TYR A 445 -5.85 -13.29 14.21
C TYR A 445 -5.92 -13.66 12.71
N ILE A 446 -5.69 -12.71 11.80
CA ILE A 446 -5.82 -12.96 10.35
C ILE A 446 -4.86 -14.06 9.84
N TRP A 447 -3.70 -14.17 10.48
CA TRP A 447 -2.67 -15.15 10.15
C TRP A 447 -2.74 -16.41 11.04
N ASP A 448 -3.00 -16.28 12.35
CA ASP A 448 -3.10 -17.40 13.32
C ASP A 448 -4.18 -17.14 14.37
N GLU A 449 -4.54 -18.15 15.18
CA GLU A 449 -5.36 -18.00 16.40
C GLU A 449 -4.70 -17.16 17.51
N ASP A 450 -3.39 -16.86 17.40
CA ASP A 450 -2.61 -16.12 18.40
C ASP A 450 -2.37 -14.64 18.03
N ASP A 451 -2.51 -13.76 19.03
CA ASP A 451 -2.50 -12.29 18.94
C ASP A 451 -1.09 -11.67 18.80
N THR A 452 -0.17 -12.42 18.19
CA THR A 452 1.26 -12.03 18.12
C THR A 452 1.45 -10.68 17.42
N TYR A 453 0.61 -10.38 16.42
CA TYR A 453 0.74 -9.15 15.65
C TYR A 453 0.50 -7.90 16.52
N GLU A 454 -0.61 -7.84 17.27
CA GLU A 454 -0.82 -6.68 18.15
C GLU A 454 0.22 -6.64 19.26
N LYS A 455 0.62 -7.80 19.80
CA LYS A 455 1.72 -7.83 20.77
C LYS A 455 3.01 -7.23 20.20
N MET A 456 3.31 -7.41 18.91
CA MET A 456 4.45 -6.74 18.26
C MET A 456 4.28 -5.22 18.22
N LYS A 457 3.09 -4.72 17.82
CA LYS A 457 2.76 -3.28 17.86
C LYS A 457 2.93 -2.69 19.24
N LEU A 458 2.35 -3.34 20.25
CA LEU A 458 2.41 -2.90 21.63
C LEU A 458 3.84 -2.94 22.19
N LYS A 459 4.64 -3.96 21.86
CA LYS A 459 6.05 -4.03 22.25
C LYS A 459 6.89 -2.89 21.68
N ARG A 460 6.62 -2.44 20.44
CA ARG A 460 7.28 -1.24 19.87
C ARG A 460 6.77 0.05 20.51
N LYS A 461 5.46 0.19 20.75
CA LYS A 461 4.91 1.33 21.52
C LYS A 461 5.60 1.43 22.90
N ILE A 462 5.72 0.32 23.62
CA ILE A 462 6.46 0.24 24.89
C ILE A 462 7.91 0.69 24.73
N ASN A 463 8.64 0.17 23.74
CA ASN A 463 10.03 0.55 23.50
C ASN A 463 10.15 2.06 23.22
N ASN A 464 9.34 2.61 22.32
CA ASN A 464 9.39 4.01 21.93
C ASN A 464 9.09 4.92 23.13
N THR A 465 8.06 4.61 23.92
CA THR A 465 7.75 5.37 25.14
C THR A 465 8.87 5.27 26.18
N LEU A 466 9.55 4.12 26.29
CA LEU A 466 10.74 3.99 27.16
C LEU A 466 11.91 4.82 26.65
N LEU A 467 12.16 4.83 25.33
CA LEU A 467 13.17 5.69 24.72
C LEU A 467 12.87 7.16 25.01
N GLU A 468 11.62 7.60 24.82
CA GLU A 468 11.20 8.97 25.14
C GLU A 468 11.47 9.33 26.60
N TYR A 469 11.16 8.43 27.53
CA TYR A 469 11.43 8.63 28.96
C TYR A 469 12.93 8.73 29.25
N PHE A 470 13.76 7.83 28.71
CA PHE A 470 15.20 7.85 28.97
C PHE A 470 15.91 9.02 28.28
N TYR A 471 15.41 9.51 27.15
CA TYR A 471 15.88 10.77 26.56
C TYR A 471 15.30 12.02 27.26
N LEU A 472 14.54 11.84 28.36
CA LEU A 472 13.90 12.88 29.17
C LEU A 472 12.87 13.74 28.42
N TYR A 473 12.30 13.23 27.32
CA TYR A 473 11.22 13.90 26.60
C TYR A 473 9.91 13.90 27.38
N ILE A 474 9.75 12.95 28.32
CA ILE A 474 8.53 12.75 29.13
C ILE A 474 8.91 12.37 30.57
N ASP A 475 8.02 12.62 31.53
CA ASP A 475 8.19 12.21 32.94
C ASP A 475 7.57 10.83 33.26
N GLU A 476 7.72 10.33 34.49
CA GLU A 476 7.23 9.00 34.87
C GLU A 476 5.69 8.89 34.86
N GLU A 477 4.99 9.99 35.15
CA GLU A 477 3.52 10.01 35.13
C GLU A 477 3.02 10.00 33.68
N GLU A 478 3.65 10.77 32.80
CA GLU A 478 3.35 10.75 31.37
C GLU A 478 3.65 9.38 30.74
N PHE A 479 4.78 8.76 31.06
CA PHE A 479 5.09 7.37 30.67
C PHE A 479 3.98 6.40 31.10
N TYR A 480 3.56 6.49 32.37
CA TYR A 480 2.49 5.65 32.90
C TYR A 480 1.20 5.83 32.10
N LEU A 481 0.80 7.07 31.81
CA LEU A 481 -0.43 7.36 31.07
C LEU A 481 -0.42 6.77 29.66
N TYR A 482 0.70 6.82 28.94
CA TYR A 482 0.82 6.22 27.61
C TYR A 482 0.62 4.71 27.60
N LEU A 483 1.02 4.01 28.67
CA LEU A 483 0.86 2.56 28.78
C LEU A 483 -0.47 2.16 29.43
N ASP A 484 -1.02 2.97 30.34
CA ASP A 484 -2.27 2.70 31.08
C ASP A 484 -3.47 2.54 30.14
N GLU A 485 -3.40 3.17 28.97
CA GLU A 485 -4.39 3.04 27.91
C GLU A 485 -4.62 1.58 27.47
N PHE A 486 -3.58 0.73 27.45
CA PHE A 486 -3.67 -0.61 26.86
C PHE A 486 -3.09 -1.73 27.72
N LEU A 487 -2.01 -1.50 28.47
CA LEU A 487 -1.30 -2.56 29.19
C LEU A 487 -2.16 -3.32 30.21
N PRO A 488 -3.19 -2.74 30.86
CA PRO A 488 -4.11 -3.50 31.70
C PRO A 488 -4.83 -4.64 30.97
N SER A 489 -4.95 -4.57 29.64
CA SER A 489 -5.52 -5.67 28.83
C SER A 489 -4.46 -6.71 28.40
N TYR A 490 -3.17 -6.43 28.60
CA TYR A 490 -2.02 -7.23 28.16
C TYR A 490 -1.01 -7.42 29.31
N HIS A 491 -1.47 -7.98 30.43
CA HIS A 491 -0.65 -8.18 31.63
C HIS A 491 0.61 -9.01 31.40
N ASP A 492 0.62 -9.89 30.39
CA ASP A 492 1.80 -10.67 30.00
C ASP A 492 2.94 -9.79 29.45
N LEU A 493 2.65 -8.56 29.02
CA LEU A 493 3.66 -7.59 28.58
C LEU A 493 4.31 -6.81 29.73
N CYS A 494 3.80 -6.91 30.97
CA CYS A 494 4.39 -6.20 32.12
C CYS A 494 5.84 -6.65 32.38
N ASN A 495 6.15 -7.93 32.18
CA ASN A 495 7.51 -8.46 32.32
C ASN A 495 8.44 -7.88 31.25
N TYR A 496 7.94 -7.75 30.02
CA TYR A 496 8.65 -7.13 28.92
C TYR A 496 8.95 -5.64 29.18
N VAL A 497 8.01 -4.90 29.77
CA VAL A 497 8.25 -3.51 30.23
C VAL A 497 9.43 -3.46 31.20
N VAL A 498 9.42 -4.31 32.24
CA VAL A 498 10.50 -4.39 33.23
C VAL A 498 11.84 -4.73 32.56
N LYS A 499 11.87 -5.76 31.71
CA LYS A 499 13.07 -6.14 30.95
C LYS A 499 13.63 -4.93 30.20
N LYS A 500 12.78 -4.23 29.44
CA LYS A 500 13.21 -3.11 28.60
C LYS A 500 13.64 -1.87 29.41
N ILE A 501 13.06 -1.62 30.58
CA ILE A 501 13.53 -0.57 31.52
C ILE A 501 15.01 -0.79 31.88
N PHE A 502 15.40 -2.03 32.20
CA PHE A 502 16.78 -2.32 32.62
C PHE A 502 17.76 -2.49 31.47
N VAL A 503 17.31 -2.90 30.28
CA VAL A 503 18.18 -3.01 29.10
C VAL A 503 18.43 -1.64 28.47
N LEU A 504 17.36 -0.90 28.13
CA LEU A 504 17.48 0.38 27.41
C LEU A 504 18.18 1.45 28.23
N ASN A 505 17.94 1.53 29.54
CA ASN A 505 18.58 2.56 30.34
C ASN A 505 20.10 2.38 30.42
N VAL A 506 20.60 1.15 30.50
CA VAL A 506 22.05 0.88 30.55
C VAL A 506 22.71 1.29 29.24
N ASP A 507 22.05 1.06 28.12
CA ASP A 507 22.51 1.47 26.80
C ASP A 507 22.55 3.01 26.64
N ILE A 508 21.53 3.71 27.14
CA ILE A 508 21.34 5.15 26.90
C ILE A 508 22.08 6.01 27.92
N ASN A 509 21.72 5.93 29.21
CA ASN A 509 22.21 6.84 30.26
C ASN A 509 23.07 6.15 31.31
N ASN A 510 22.89 4.84 31.48
CA ASN A 510 23.38 4.03 32.58
C ASN A 510 23.10 4.64 33.97
N ASP A 511 22.00 5.40 34.12
CA ASP A 511 21.58 5.98 35.40
C ASP A 511 20.49 5.12 36.06
N ILE A 512 20.91 4.19 36.92
CA ILE A 512 20.03 3.25 37.62
C ILE A 512 18.93 3.98 38.41
N ASN A 513 19.14 5.24 38.85
CA ASN A 513 18.13 5.99 39.58
C ASN A 513 16.88 6.27 38.73
N LEU A 514 17.03 6.48 37.41
CA LEU A 514 15.90 6.64 36.49
C LEU A 514 15.07 5.36 36.41
N SER A 515 15.73 4.20 36.20
CA SER A 515 15.04 2.90 36.21
C SER A 515 14.31 2.68 37.53
N LEU A 516 14.94 2.97 38.68
CA LEU A 516 14.32 2.79 39.99
C LEU A 516 13.17 3.75 40.24
N LYS A 517 13.28 5.01 39.79
CA LYS A 517 12.22 6.02 39.90
C LYS A 517 10.99 5.57 39.11
N LEU A 518 11.18 5.09 37.89
CA LEU A 518 10.11 4.55 37.06
C LEU A 518 9.49 3.30 37.66
N VAL A 519 10.30 2.29 38.03
CA VAL A 519 9.82 1.05 38.68
C VAL A 519 9.02 1.35 39.95
N LYS A 520 9.48 2.30 40.78
CA LYS A 520 8.77 2.73 41.99
C LYS A 520 7.41 3.33 41.68
N LEU A 521 7.30 4.18 40.65
CA LEU A 521 6.03 4.74 40.24
C LEU A 521 5.06 3.65 39.75
N LEU A 522 5.54 2.76 38.88
CA LEU A 522 4.73 1.66 38.34
C LEU A 522 4.26 0.68 39.43
N LEU A 523 5.09 0.41 40.44
CA LEU A 523 4.70 -0.38 41.62
C LEU A 523 3.62 0.34 42.45
N ASN A 524 3.80 1.64 42.74
CA ASN A 524 2.85 2.42 43.55
C ASN A 524 1.47 2.51 42.90
N LYS A 525 1.42 2.52 41.56
CA LYS A 525 0.19 2.52 40.77
C LYS A 525 -0.40 1.11 40.58
N ASN A 526 0.24 0.07 41.11
CA ASN A 526 -0.07 -1.35 40.86
C ASN A 526 -0.05 -1.74 39.38
N PHE A 527 0.74 -1.04 38.58
CA PHE A 527 0.88 -1.28 37.14
C PHE A 527 1.78 -2.49 36.84
N ILE A 528 2.79 -2.68 37.69
CA ILE A 528 3.62 -3.89 37.76
C ILE A 528 3.62 -4.40 39.20
N SER A 529 3.87 -5.70 39.38
CA SER A 529 4.04 -6.32 40.69
C SER A 529 5.51 -6.69 40.95
N LYS A 530 5.87 -7.00 42.20
CA LYS A 530 7.21 -7.56 42.53
C LYS A 530 7.51 -8.82 41.71
N LYS A 531 6.50 -9.66 41.47
CA LYS A 531 6.62 -10.84 40.62
C LYS A 531 6.97 -10.47 39.17
N ASN A 532 6.38 -9.41 38.61
CA ASN A 532 6.75 -8.94 37.28
C ASN A 532 8.19 -8.43 37.23
N ILE A 533 8.70 -7.86 38.33
CA ILE A 533 10.11 -7.43 38.43
C ILE A 533 11.03 -8.66 38.37
N GLU A 534 10.73 -9.68 39.17
CA GLU A 534 11.48 -10.94 39.19
C GLU A 534 11.46 -11.65 37.84
N GLU A 535 10.29 -11.79 37.20
CA GLU A 535 10.16 -12.40 35.88
C GLU A 535 10.84 -11.56 34.78
N GLY A 536 10.77 -10.23 34.87
CA GLY A 536 11.49 -9.33 33.96
C GLY A 536 13.01 -9.47 34.06
N ILE A 537 13.57 -9.66 35.26
CA ILE A 537 14.99 -9.97 35.45
C ILE A 537 15.32 -11.32 34.81
N GLN A 538 14.48 -12.34 35.00
CA GLN A 538 14.69 -13.64 34.35
C GLN A 538 14.68 -13.49 32.82
N GLU A 539 13.80 -12.67 32.25
CA GLU A 539 13.81 -12.38 30.82
C GLU A 539 15.07 -11.65 30.35
N VAL A 540 15.68 -10.80 31.18
CA VAL A 540 16.99 -10.19 30.89
C VAL A 540 18.09 -11.25 30.88
N LEU A 541 18.13 -12.11 31.89
CA LEU A 541 19.10 -13.20 32.02
C LEU A 541 19.02 -14.18 30.84
N ASN A 542 17.82 -14.55 30.44
CA ASN A 542 17.58 -15.45 29.31
C ASN A 542 18.12 -14.89 27.98
N SER A 543 18.14 -13.56 27.81
CA SER A 543 18.71 -12.88 26.63
C SER A 543 20.07 -12.25 26.87
N LEU A 544 20.75 -12.60 27.98
CA LEU A 544 21.98 -11.92 28.40
C LEU A 544 23.11 -12.05 27.35
N ARG A 545 23.17 -13.19 26.66
CA ARG A 545 24.15 -13.43 25.57
C ARG A 545 24.02 -12.41 24.45
N ASP A 546 22.81 -12.17 24.01
CA ASP A 546 22.53 -11.25 22.90
C ASP A 546 22.79 -9.81 23.36
N ILE A 547 22.35 -9.45 24.58
CA ILE A 547 22.59 -8.12 25.15
C ILE A 547 24.08 -7.80 25.27
N ILE A 548 24.93 -8.79 25.60
CA ILE A 548 26.38 -8.59 25.70
C ILE A 548 27.01 -8.21 24.35
N LEU A 549 26.43 -8.65 23.24
CA LEU A 549 26.92 -8.29 21.90
C LEU A 549 26.85 -6.79 21.68
N ASP A 550 25.77 -6.15 22.16
CA ASP A 550 25.56 -4.71 22.04
C ASP A 550 26.21 -3.94 23.21
N ILE A 551 26.16 -4.49 24.43
CA ILE A 551 26.61 -3.85 25.67
C ILE A 551 27.57 -4.79 26.43
N PRO A 552 28.89 -4.79 26.10
CA PRO A 552 29.84 -5.75 26.66
C PRO A 552 29.95 -5.77 28.19
N LYS A 553 29.68 -4.64 28.86
CA LYS A 553 29.74 -4.48 30.32
C LYS A 553 28.41 -4.72 31.04
N TYR A 554 27.36 -5.12 30.30
CA TYR A 554 26.03 -5.32 30.86
C TYR A 554 25.98 -6.26 32.08
N PRO A 555 26.78 -7.35 32.17
CA PRO A 555 26.80 -8.21 33.36
C PRO A 555 27.19 -7.47 34.66
N GLU A 556 28.12 -6.52 34.59
CA GLU A 556 28.52 -5.71 35.75
C GLU A 556 27.42 -4.73 36.17
N ASP A 557 26.76 -4.11 35.20
CA ASP A 557 25.68 -3.16 35.44
C ASP A 557 24.40 -3.85 35.92
N LEU A 558 24.06 -5.01 35.34
CA LEU A 558 22.97 -5.86 35.82
C LEU A 558 23.19 -6.28 37.27
N LYS A 559 24.42 -6.61 37.66
CA LYS A 559 24.74 -6.92 39.07
C LYS A 559 24.45 -5.74 40.00
N LYS A 560 24.79 -4.51 39.61
CA LYS A 560 24.47 -3.30 40.39
C LYS A 560 22.95 -3.10 40.49
N ILE A 561 22.23 -3.27 39.38
CA ILE A 561 20.77 -3.15 39.32
C ILE A 561 20.11 -4.14 40.30
N ILE A 562 20.44 -5.43 40.20
CA ILE A 562 19.81 -6.47 41.03
C ILE A 562 20.16 -6.28 42.51
N THR A 563 21.37 -5.82 42.85
CA THR A 563 21.73 -5.46 44.23
C THR A 563 20.85 -4.35 44.79
N LEU A 564 20.63 -3.29 44.03
CA LEU A 564 19.76 -2.18 44.44
C LEU A 564 18.29 -2.61 44.52
N LEU A 565 17.82 -3.49 43.63
CA LEU A 565 16.47 -4.03 43.71
C LEU A 565 16.25 -4.86 44.98
N LEU A 566 17.27 -5.60 45.44
CA LEU A 566 17.22 -6.34 46.71
C LEU A 566 17.20 -5.38 47.90
N GLU A 567 18.07 -4.37 47.91
CA GLU A 567 18.13 -3.35 48.98
C GLU A 567 16.81 -2.59 49.16
N ASN A 568 16.07 -2.38 48.06
CA ASN A 568 14.75 -1.74 48.07
C ASN A 568 13.58 -2.71 48.31
N ASP A 569 13.83 -3.99 48.60
CA ASP A 569 12.82 -5.04 48.80
C ASP A 569 11.91 -5.25 47.57
N TYR A 570 12.43 -5.05 46.36
CA TYR A 570 11.67 -5.26 45.12
C TYR A 570 11.76 -6.70 44.59
N ILE A 571 12.76 -7.47 45.02
CA ILE A 571 12.97 -8.88 44.64
C ILE A 571 13.32 -9.72 45.88
N SER A 572 13.14 -11.04 45.77
CA SER A 572 13.54 -11.99 46.80
C SER A 572 15.04 -12.31 46.80
N ASN A 573 15.57 -12.74 47.95
CA ASN A 573 16.94 -13.24 48.07
C ASN A 573 17.21 -14.45 47.16
N GLU A 574 16.20 -15.28 46.90
CA GLU A 574 16.34 -16.45 46.03
C GLU A 574 16.61 -16.03 44.58
N VAL A 575 15.83 -15.09 44.05
CA VAL A 575 16.03 -14.53 42.70
C VAL A 575 17.37 -13.82 42.59
N PHE A 576 17.76 -13.06 43.62
CA PHE A 576 19.07 -12.41 43.67
C PHE A 576 20.23 -13.41 43.53
N GLU A 577 20.24 -14.47 44.35
CA GLU A 577 21.31 -15.48 44.33
C GLU A 577 21.35 -16.26 43.02
N ASN A 578 20.19 -16.58 42.44
CA ASN A 578 20.12 -17.26 41.15
C ASN A 578 20.65 -16.38 40.02
N ALA A 579 20.25 -15.10 39.98
CA ALA A 579 20.73 -14.16 38.98
C ALA A 579 22.25 -13.94 39.08
N LEU A 580 22.81 -13.83 40.29
CA LEU A 580 24.25 -13.70 40.48
C LEU A 580 25.03 -14.91 39.96
N LYS A 581 24.52 -16.14 40.16
CA LYS A 581 25.14 -17.36 39.64
C LYS A 581 25.14 -17.36 38.11
N GLU A 582 24.03 -16.98 37.49
CA GLU A 582 23.95 -16.91 36.03
C GLU A 582 24.89 -15.84 35.46
N ILE A 583 24.93 -14.64 36.04
CA ILE A 583 25.85 -13.56 35.65
C ILE A 583 27.32 -14.01 35.72
N GLN A 584 27.71 -14.78 36.76
CA GLN A 584 29.07 -15.30 36.90
C GLN A 584 29.50 -16.22 35.75
N THR A 585 28.56 -16.88 35.06
CA THR A 585 28.88 -17.73 33.90
C THR A 585 29.36 -16.94 32.68
N PHE A 586 29.17 -15.62 32.66
CA PHE A 586 29.54 -14.72 31.58
C PHE A 586 30.78 -13.85 31.87
N ASN A 587 31.21 -13.80 33.14
CA ASN A 587 32.45 -13.12 33.53
C ASN A 587 33.63 -14.09 33.45
N ILE A 588 34.18 -14.30 32.24
CA ILE A 588 35.50 -14.91 32.00
C ILE A 588 36.38 -13.92 31.24
#